data_AF-A0A837C9U3-F1
#
_entry.id   AF-A0A837C9U3-F1
#
_cell.length_a   1.000
_cell.length_b   1.000
_cell.length_c   1.000
_cell.angle_alpha   90.00
_cell.angle_beta   90.00
_cell.angle_gamma   90.00
#
_symmetry.space_group_name_H-M   'P 1'
#
loop_
_entity.id
_entity.type
_entity.pdbx_description
1 polymer ?
#
loop_
_entity_poly.entity_id
_entity_poly.type
_entity_poly.pdbx_seq_one_letter_code
_entity_poly.pdbx_strand_id
1 'polypeptide(L)' 'MLHTAAYWLMLTVREAIPKVRELAAAEFATLRLRLLKIAARVVETTSRIRLAFAAACPEADLIRCLPGALLPLGP' A
#
# COMPACT_ATOMS: atom_id res chain seq x y z
N MET A 1 7.56 1.88 20.19
CA MET A 1 8.22 1.10 19.11
C MET A 1 7.31 0.84 17.91
N LEU A 2 6.13 0.21 18.06
CA LEU A 2 5.23 -0.07 16.93
C LEU A 2 4.79 1.17 16.15
N HIS A 3 4.51 2.27 16.85
CA HIS A 3 4.14 3.54 16.21
C HIS A 3 5.22 4.07 15.25
N THR A 4 6.49 4.00 15.68
CA THR A 4 7.64 4.38 14.87
C THR A 4 7.80 3.47 13.65
N ALA A 5 7.63 2.14 13.83
CA ALA A 5 7.66 1.21 12.70
C ALA A 5 6.54 1.49 11.69
N ALA A 6 5.33 1.79 12.16
CA ALA A 6 4.21 2.17 11.30
C ALA A 6 4.47 3.50 10.55
N TYR A 7 5.14 4.45 11.21
CA TYR A 7 5.59 5.70 10.56
C TYR A 7 6.54 5.40 9.40
N TRP A 8 7.58 4.59 9.64
CA TRP A 8 8.53 4.21 8.59
C TRP A 8 7.86 3.46 7.45
N LEU A 9 6.96 2.52 7.76
CA LEU A 9 6.18 1.82 6.75
C LEU A 9 5.37 2.78 5.87
N MET A 10 4.64 3.73 6.47
CA MET A 10 3.85 4.71 5.72
C MET A 10 4.74 5.67 4.89
N LEU A 11 5.92 6.01 5.41
CA LEU A 11 6.89 6.82 4.68
C LEU A 11 7.43 6.06 3.45
N THR A 12 7.85 4.81 3.61
CA THR A 12 8.33 3.98 2.48
C THR A 12 7.24 3.74 1.45
N VAL A 13 6.00 3.50 1.89
CA VAL A 13 4.83 3.40 0.99
C VAL A 13 4.67 4.68 0.19
N ARG A 14 4.77 5.85 0.82
CA ARG A 14 4.66 7.14 0.13
C ARG A 14 5.79 7.35 -0.90
N GLU A 15 7.01 6.98 -0.57
CA GLU A 15 8.18 7.10 -1.47
C GLU A 15 8.10 6.15 -2.68
N ALA A 16 7.47 4.98 -2.51
CA ALA A 16 7.26 4.02 -3.59
C ALA A 16 6.13 4.42 -4.57
N ILE A 17 5.27 5.39 -4.21
CA ILE A 17 4.21 5.88 -5.08
C ILE A 17 4.84 6.79 -6.16
N PRO A 18 4.56 6.54 -7.47
CA PRO A 18 5.05 7.39 -8.54
C PRO A 18 4.65 8.85 -8.33
N LYS A 19 5.61 9.79 -8.42
CA LYS A 19 5.39 11.25 -8.20
C LYS A 19 4.33 11.87 -9.10
N VAL A 20 4.01 11.22 -10.23
CA VAL A 20 2.95 11.64 -11.16
C VAL A 20 1.55 11.47 -10.56
N ARG A 21 1.39 10.65 -9.51
CA ARG A 21 0.11 10.42 -8.84
C ARG A 21 -0.04 11.41 -7.69
N GLU A 22 -1.22 12.01 -7.57
CA GLU A 22 -1.56 12.96 -6.49
C GLU A 22 -1.31 12.37 -5.09
N LEU A 23 -1.41 11.04 -4.98
CA LEU A 23 -1.16 10.31 -3.74
C LEU A 23 0.29 10.38 -3.23
N ALA A 24 1.27 10.72 -4.07
CA ALA A 24 2.67 10.89 -3.65
C ALA A 24 2.86 12.12 -2.73
N ALA A 25 2.03 13.16 -2.91
CA ALA A 25 2.04 14.37 -2.09
C ALA A 25 0.98 14.35 -0.97
N ALA A 26 0.15 13.31 -0.91
CA ALA A 26 -0.97 13.23 0.02
C ALA A 26 -0.53 13.03 1.48
N GLU A 27 -1.35 13.51 2.41
CA GLU A 27 -1.16 13.30 3.85
C GLU A 27 -1.29 11.83 4.23
N PHE A 28 -0.64 11.43 5.33
CA PHE A 28 -0.73 10.05 5.85
C PHE A 28 -2.15 9.64 6.21
N ALA A 29 -3.01 10.57 6.62
CA ALA A 29 -4.42 10.30 6.84
C ALA A 29 -5.11 9.85 5.54
N THR A 30 -4.84 10.54 4.43
CA THR A 30 -5.35 10.23 3.10
C THR A 30 -4.79 8.90 2.59
N LEU A 31 -3.49 8.68 2.70
CA LEU A 31 -2.88 7.39 2.34
C LEU A 31 -3.49 6.23 3.14
N ARG A 32 -3.67 6.41 4.44
CA ARG A 32 -4.32 5.39 5.29
C ARG A 32 -5.74 5.11 4.83
N LEU A 33 -6.54 6.13 4.51
CA LEU A 33 -7.91 5.92 4.04
C LEU A 33 -7.97 5.21 2.69
N ARG A 34 -7.09 5.56 1.75
CA ARG A 34 -7.15 5.08 0.36
C ARG A 34 -6.41 3.77 0.12
N LEU A 35 -5.43 3.41 0.97
CA LEU A 35 -4.62 2.21 0.79
C LEU A 35 -4.79 1.18 1.92
N LEU A 36 -4.97 1.63 3.16
CA LEU A 36 -5.00 0.74 4.33
C LEU A 36 -6.42 0.48 4.85
N LYS A 37 -7.33 1.45 4.73
CA LYS A 37 -8.71 1.39 5.23
C LYS A 37 -9.70 1.11 4.10
N ILE A 38 -9.31 0.26 3.17
CA ILE A 38 -10.14 -0.20 2.05
C ILE A 38 -10.75 -1.56 2.37
N ALA A 39 -11.94 -1.81 1.83
CA ALA A 39 -12.57 -3.13 1.91
C ALA A 39 -11.93 -4.06 0.86
N ALA A 40 -11.43 -5.20 1.33
CA ALA A 40 -10.87 -6.25 0.47
C ALA A 40 -11.17 -7.62 1.09
N ARG A 41 -11.32 -8.64 0.24
CA ARG A 41 -11.35 -10.03 0.68
C ARG A 41 -9.93 -10.48 0.96
N VAL A 42 -9.64 -10.80 2.21
CA VAL A 42 -8.36 -11.35 2.66
C VAL A 42 -8.43 -12.87 2.58
N VAL A 43 -7.42 -13.48 1.94
CA VAL A 43 -7.22 -14.93 1.93
C VAL A 43 -5.85 -15.22 2.49
N GLU A 44 -5.82 -15.77 3.69
CA GLU A 44 -4.59 -16.13 4.39
C GLU A 44 -4.25 -17.59 4.09
N THR A 45 -2.98 -17.82 3.81
CA THR A 45 -2.37 -19.15 3.63
C THR A 45 -1.13 -19.21 4.51
N THR A 46 -0.58 -20.42 4.72
CA THR A 46 0.58 -20.63 5.61
C THR A 46 1.79 -19.74 5.28
N SER A 47 1.97 -19.33 4.02
CA SER A 47 3.12 -18.51 3.60
C SER A 47 2.75 -17.17 2.95
N ARG A 48 1.46 -16.89 2.71
CA ARG A 48 1.03 -15.72 1.92
C ARG A 48 -0.31 -15.18 2.37
N ILE A 49 -0.45 -13.87 2.27
CA ILE A 49 -1.73 -13.16 2.37
C ILE A 49 -2.09 -12.68 0.97
N ARG A 50 -3.25 -13.08 0.46
CA ARG A 50 -3.78 -12.60 -0.83
C ARG A 50 -4.94 -11.65 -0.56
N LEU A 51 -4.86 -10.46 -1.16
CA LEU A 51 -5.90 -9.45 -1.07
C LEU A 51 -6.65 -9.39 -2.41
N ALA A 52 -7.96 -9.59 -2.39
CA ALA A 52 -8.82 -9.39 -3.54
C ALA A 52 -9.69 -8.15 -3.33
N PHE A 53 -9.54 -7.17 -4.22
CA PHE A 53 -10.25 -5.89 -4.17
C PHE A 53 -11.53 -5.92 -4.99
N ALA A 54 -12.46 -5.02 -4.69
CA ALA A 54 -13.63 -4.81 -5.54
C ALA A 54 -13.19 -4.37 -6.95
N ALA A 55 -13.93 -4.79 -7.98
CA ALA A 55 -13.61 -4.44 -9.38
C ALA A 55 -13.62 -2.91 -9.62
N ALA A 56 -14.43 -2.18 -8.86
CA ALA A 56 -14.52 -0.73 -8.91
C ALA A 56 -13.55 0.00 -7.95
N CYS A 57 -12.52 -0.67 -7.43
CA CYS A 57 -11.56 -0.05 -6.52
C CYS A 57 -10.77 1.06 -7.25
N PRO A 58 -10.85 2.33 -6.82
CA PRO A 58 -10.27 3.45 -7.57
C PRO A 58 -8.72 3.41 -7.61
N GLU A 59 -8.08 2.80 -6.61
CA GLU A 59 -6.62 2.69 -6.51
C GLU A 59 -6.09 1.33 -6.98
N ALA A 60 -6.89 0.49 -7.65
CA ALA A 60 -6.53 -0.89 -7.99
C ALA A 60 -5.20 -1.01 -8.77
N ASP A 61 -4.96 -0.09 -9.70
CA ASP A 61 -3.71 0.00 -10.48
C ASP A 61 -2.50 0.29 -9.57
N LEU A 62 -2.62 1.28 -8.69
CA LEU A 62 -1.56 1.65 -7.76
C LEU A 62 -1.26 0.52 -6.77
N ILE A 63 -2.31 -0.08 -6.21
CA ILE A 63 -2.19 -1.20 -5.26
C ILE A 63 -1.55 -2.43 -5.91
N ARG A 64 -1.76 -2.64 -7.21
CA ARG A 64 -1.13 -3.74 -7.96
C ARG A 64 0.37 -3.52 -8.17
N CYS A 65 0.78 -2.28 -8.47
CA CYS A 65 2.19 -1.95 -8.73
C CYS A 65 3.01 -1.76 -7.44
N LEU A 66 2.38 -1.29 -6.37
CA LEU A 66 3.05 -0.93 -5.12
C LEU A 66 3.88 -2.07 -4.50
N PRO A 67 3.40 -3.34 -4.42
CA PRO A 67 4.22 -4.45 -3.93
C PRO A 67 5.51 -4.63 -4.73
N GLY A 68 5.47 -4.42 -6.06
CA GLY A 68 6.65 -4.50 -6.91
C GLY A 68 7.70 -3.44 -6.58
N ALA A 69 7.25 -2.22 -6.25
CA ALA A 69 8.13 -1.12 -5.84
C ALA A 69 8.64 -1.24 -4.40
N LEU A 70 7.90 -1.96 -3.54
CA LEU A 70 8.25 -2.20 -2.13
C LEU A 70 9.02 -3.50 -1.89
N LEU A 71 9.12 -4.38 -2.89
CA LEU A 71 9.98 -5.54 -2.80
C LEU A 71 11.39 -5.05 -2.47
N PRO A 72 12.07 -5.67 -1.48
CA PRO A 72 13.46 -5.35 -1.25
C PRO A 72 14.19 -5.51 -2.57
N LEU A 73 14.87 -4.44 -3.02
CA LEU A 73 15.88 -4.55 -4.08
C LEU A 73 16.82 -5.65 -3.58
N GLY A 74 16.72 -6.84 -4.16
CA GLY A 74 17.51 -7.99 -3.74
C GLY A 74 19.01 -7.71 -3.89
N PRO A 75 19.87 -8.54 -3.27
CA PRO A 75 21.32 -8.40 -3.40
C PRO A 75 21.79 -8.51 -4.86
#